data_AF-A0A4S2IZN5-F1
#
_entry.id   AF-A0A4S2IZN5-F1
#
_cell.length_a   1.000
_cell.length_b   1.000
_cell.length_c   1.000
_cell.angle_alpha   90.00
_cell.angle_beta   90.00
_cell.angle_gamma   90.00
#
_symmetry.space_group_name_H-M   'P 1'
#
loop_
_entity.id
_entity.type
_entity.pdbx_description
1 polymer ?
#
loop_
_entity_poly.entity_id
_entity_poly.type
_entity_poly.pdbx_seq_one_letter_code
_entity_poly.pdbx_strand_id
1 'polypeptide(L)'
;MDDAAFSQLLLSEEDLEESFFGEEPSAAYDPVFVSGDASGRAIVDLTNMLTHGTHPETTHHASALFTNIVGSVVFHHVARFGNGACRQVYQELFAAVRDCAHYRMGLNDGVELDIARVAVEPVELGDGGFLVRWLSAVDHFRIETAWVIVPADDVLSFVNARVPDASEIHRLARVAVDRVVDLTGTS
;
A
#
# COMPACT_ATOMS: atom_id res chain seq x y z
N MET A 1 -1.93 14.21 17.79
CA MET A 1 -0.84 13.23 17.92
C MET A 1 0.43 13.93 17.48
N ASP A 2 1.60 13.58 17.98
CA ASP A 2 2.84 13.98 17.30
C ASP A 2 3.23 12.91 16.26
N ASP A 3 4.10 13.28 15.32
CA ASP A 3 4.46 12.40 14.20
C ASP A 3 5.25 11.16 14.66
N ALA A 4 5.95 11.26 15.80
CA ALA A 4 6.70 10.15 16.39
C ALA A 4 5.77 9.07 16.95
N ALA A 5 4.70 9.48 17.63
CA ALA A 5 3.64 8.58 18.09
C ALA A 5 2.87 8.00 16.90
N PHE A 6 2.59 8.79 15.86
CA PHE A 6 1.91 8.30 14.66
C PHE A 6 2.74 7.25 13.89
N SER A 7 4.07 7.40 13.86
CA SER A 7 4.97 6.42 13.25
C SER A 7 4.93 5.05 13.94
N GLN A 8 4.46 4.95 15.18
CA GLN A 8 4.28 3.65 15.88
C GLN A 8 3.15 2.80 15.27
N LEU A 9 2.33 3.36 14.38
CA LEU A 9 1.31 2.62 13.63
C LEU A 9 1.92 1.79 12.49
N LEU A 10 3.13 2.11 12.06
CA LEU A 10 3.82 1.36 11.01
C LEU A 10 4.09 -0.08 11.43
N LEU A 11 4.27 -0.95 10.44
CA LEU A 11 4.80 -2.29 10.69
C LEU A 11 6.25 -2.11 11.14
N SER A 12 6.76 -3.04 11.94
CA SER A 12 8.15 -3.11 12.37
C SER A 12 8.80 -4.41 11.87
N GLU A 13 10.12 -4.53 12.02
CA GLU A 13 10.82 -5.77 11.72
C GLU A 13 10.32 -6.94 12.59
N GLU A 14 9.88 -6.69 13.82
CA GLU A 14 9.31 -7.71 14.72
C GLU A 14 7.97 -8.27 14.22
N ASP A 15 7.26 -7.50 13.39
CA ASP A 15 6.02 -7.94 12.78
C ASP A 15 6.25 -8.86 11.58
N LEU A 16 7.47 -8.93 11.04
CA LEU A 16 7.82 -9.68 9.85
C LEU A 16 8.49 -11.00 10.24
N GLU A 17 8.38 -12.04 9.40
CA GLU A 17 9.15 -13.26 9.58
C GLU A 17 10.67 -12.99 9.57
N GLU A 18 11.47 -13.92 10.10
CA GLU A 18 12.91 -13.72 10.28
C GLU A 18 13.62 -13.32 8.97
N SER A 19 14.44 -12.24 9.03
CA SER A 19 15.37 -11.74 7.98
C SER A 19 14.95 -10.53 7.14
N PHE A 20 13.95 -9.74 7.55
CA PHE A 20 13.71 -8.42 6.95
C PHE A 20 14.60 -7.33 7.55
N PHE A 21 14.92 -6.32 6.74
CA PHE A 21 15.66 -5.12 7.15
C PHE A 21 14.88 -3.89 6.72
N GLY A 22 14.75 -2.92 7.62
CA GLY A 22 14.18 -1.61 7.31
C GLY A 22 15.04 -0.83 6.32
N GLU A 23 14.41 -0.29 5.28
CA GLU A 23 15.02 0.60 4.31
C GLU A 23 14.37 1.98 4.40
N GLU A 24 15.11 3.04 4.03
CA GLU A 24 14.46 4.33 3.77
C GLU A 24 13.45 4.14 2.63
N PRO A 25 12.19 4.60 2.78
CA PRO A 25 11.22 4.61 1.69
C PRO A 25 11.77 5.44 0.53
N SER A 26 12.50 4.80 -0.37
CA SER A 26 13.31 5.53 -1.34
C SER A 26 12.47 5.99 -2.52
N ALA A 27 12.86 7.13 -3.09
CA ALA A 27 12.38 7.63 -4.37
C ALA A 27 12.59 6.65 -5.55
N ALA A 28 13.23 5.48 -5.36
CA ALA A 28 13.26 4.45 -6.41
C ALA A 28 11.87 3.92 -6.78
N TYR A 29 10.86 4.17 -5.93
CA TYR A 29 9.47 3.77 -6.13
C TYR A 29 8.52 4.94 -6.38
N ASP A 30 8.93 5.97 -7.12
CA ASP A 30 8.00 6.95 -7.70
C ASP A 30 7.58 6.48 -9.10
N PRO A 31 6.62 5.54 -9.23
CA PRO A 31 6.18 5.11 -10.54
C PRO A 31 5.60 6.28 -11.32
N VAL A 32 5.84 6.25 -12.63
CA VAL A 32 5.13 7.07 -13.60
C VAL A 32 4.25 6.19 -14.46
N PHE A 33 3.02 6.64 -14.71
CA PHE A 33 2.15 5.95 -15.65
C PHE A 33 2.68 6.12 -17.08
N VAL A 34 2.86 4.99 -17.78
CA VAL A 34 3.33 4.96 -19.17
C VAL A 34 2.15 4.76 -20.12
N SER A 35 1.37 3.68 -19.97
CA SER A 35 0.29 3.31 -20.89
C SER A 35 -0.69 2.29 -20.28
N GLY A 36 -1.76 1.94 -21.01
CA GLY A 36 -2.77 0.97 -20.60
C GLY A 36 -4.09 1.61 -20.18
N ASP A 37 -4.81 0.99 -19.25
CA ASP A 37 -6.10 1.49 -18.78
C ASP A 37 -5.94 2.86 -18.10
N ALA A 38 -6.85 3.81 -18.36
CA ALA A 38 -6.76 5.16 -17.80
C ALA A 38 -6.82 5.18 -16.26
N SER A 39 -7.51 4.21 -15.67
CA SER A 39 -7.54 3.95 -14.23
C SER A 39 -6.17 3.61 -13.65
N GLY A 40 -5.25 3.04 -14.44
CA GLY A 40 -3.87 2.79 -14.02
C GLY A 40 -3.11 4.07 -13.69
N ARG A 41 -3.42 5.19 -14.36
CA ARG A 41 -2.85 6.51 -13.99
C ARG A 41 -3.32 6.95 -12.61
N ALA A 42 -4.60 6.79 -12.32
CA ALA A 42 -5.14 7.11 -10.99
C ALA A 42 -4.51 6.24 -9.91
N ILE A 43 -4.28 4.95 -10.16
CA ILE A 43 -3.56 4.07 -9.22
C ILE A 43 -2.17 4.64 -8.92
N VAL A 44 -1.38 4.94 -9.96
CA VAL A 44 -0.02 5.48 -9.81
C VAL A 44 -0.01 6.82 -9.05
N ASP A 45 -0.87 7.75 -9.44
CA ASP A 45 -0.95 9.08 -8.83
C ASP A 45 -1.37 8.99 -7.36
N LEU A 46 -2.36 8.15 -7.03
CA LEU A 46 -2.81 7.93 -5.66
C LEU A 46 -1.75 7.22 -4.82
N THR A 47 -1.06 6.21 -5.35
CA THR A 47 0.02 5.55 -4.61
C THR A 47 1.17 6.50 -4.31
N ASN A 48 1.56 7.36 -5.26
CA ASN A 48 2.59 8.38 -5.03
C ASN A 48 2.14 9.38 -3.97
N MET A 49 0.91 9.86 -4.07
CA MET A 49 0.35 10.78 -3.10
C MET A 49 0.34 10.21 -1.69
N LEU A 50 -0.03 8.93 -1.54
CA LEU A 50 -0.03 8.23 -0.26
C LEU A 50 1.40 8.05 0.25
N THR A 51 2.32 7.50 -0.55
CA THR A 51 3.73 7.27 -0.17
C THR A 51 4.43 8.54 0.34
N HIS A 52 4.08 9.70 -0.21
CA HIS A 52 4.68 11.00 0.15
C HIS A 52 3.83 11.82 1.12
N GLY A 53 2.64 11.35 1.50
CA GLY A 53 1.71 12.09 2.35
C GLY A 53 1.27 13.45 1.78
N THR A 54 1.26 13.61 0.45
CA THR A 54 1.10 14.93 -0.21
C THR A 54 -0.35 15.37 -0.43
N HIS A 55 -1.33 14.57 -0.02
CA HIS A 55 -2.72 14.98 -0.07
C HIS A 55 -2.94 16.24 0.81
N PRO A 56 -3.67 17.27 0.35
CA PRO A 56 -3.83 18.53 1.10
C PRO A 56 -4.48 18.37 2.48
N GLU A 57 -5.33 17.35 2.64
CA GLU A 57 -6.01 17.04 3.90
C GLU A 57 -5.22 16.06 4.80
N THR A 58 -4.01 15.65 4.41
CA THR A 58 -3.16 14.80 5.26
C THR A 58 -2.73 15.57 6.51
N THR A 59 -3.10 15.08 7.68
CA THR A 59 -2.69 15.66 8.96
C THR A 59 -1.48 14.95 9.58
N HIS A 60 -1.37 13.64 9.33
CA HIS A 60 -0.22 12.83 9.72
C HIS A 60 0.04 11.77 8.64
N HIS A 61 1.29 11.42 8.44
CA HIS A 61 1.71 10.43 7.46
C HIS A 61 2.95 9.71 7.96
N ALA A 62 3.03 8.41 7.70
CA ALA A 62 4.21 7.60 7.92
C ALA A 62 4.27 6.48 6.86
N SER A 63 5.49 6.11 6.45
CA SER A 63 5.73 4.98 5.56
C SER A 63 6.97 4.19 5.99
N ALA A 64 6.96 2.90 5.73
CA ALA A 64 8.06 1.98 6.00
C ALA A 64 8.22 0.99 4.84
N LEU A 65 9.47 0.72 4.49
CA LEU A 65 9.86 -0.27 3.50
C LEU A 65 10.75 -1.31 4.17
N PHE A 66 10.47 -2.58 3.90
CA PHE A 66 11.24 -3.70 4.40
C PHE A 66 11.58 -4.64 3.24
N THR A 67 12.83 -5.07 3.18
CA THR A 67 13.27 -6.08 2.20
C THR A 67 14.00 -7.21 2.89
N ASN A 68 14.13 -8.36 2.22
CA ASN A 68 14.95 -9.46 2.71
C ASN A 68 15.87 -10.04 1.62
N ILE A 69 16.80 -10.89 2.03
CA ILE A 69 17.83 -11.48 1.15
C ILE A 69 17.27 -12.35 0.03
N VAL A 70 16.03 -12.85 0.16
CA VAL A 70 15.36 -13.66 -0.87
C VAL A 70 14.53 -12.82 -1.83
N GLY A 71 14.58 -11.48 -1.71
CA GLY A 71 13.91 -10.55 -2.61
C GLY A 71 12.43 -10.32 -2.30
N SER A 72 12.01 -10.61 -1.06
CA SER A 72 10.69 -10.21 -0.56
C SER A 72 10.69 -8.72 -0.24
N VAL A 73 9.53 -8.09 -0.37
CA VAL A 73 9.34 -6.67 -0.12
C VAL A 73 8.04 -6.48 0.64
N VAL A 74 8.06 -5.71 1.71
CA VAL A 74 6.85 -5.23 2.39
C VAL A 74 6.94 -3.72 2.48
N PHE A 75 5.91 -3.05 1.97
CA PHE A 75 5.73 -1.61 2.09
C PHE A 75 4.45 -1.35 2.88
N HIS A 76 4.55 -0.56 3.94
CA HIS A 76 3.40 -0.11 4.71
C HIS A 76 3.36 1.40 4.73
N HIS A 77 2.20 1.95 4.38
CA HIS A 77 1.88 3.36 4.51
C HIS A 77 0.67 3.52 5.44
N VAL A 78 0.72 4.54 6.29
CA VAL A 78 -0.41 5.00 7.10
C VAL A 78 -0.54 6.50 6.96
N ALA A 79 -1.75 6.98 6.70
CA ALA A 79 -2.05 8.41 6.68
C ALA A 79 -3.37 8.72 7.37
N ARG A 80 -3.38 9.81 8.13
CA ARG A 80 -4.56 10.39 8.75
C ARG A 80 -5.02 11.60 7.94
N PHE A 81 -6.32 11.69 7.68
CA PHE A 81 -6.91 12.71 6.84
C PHE A 81 -7.96 13.53 7.58
N GLY A 82 -8.00 14.84 7.34
CA GLY A 82 -9.11 15.69 7.75
C GLY A 82 -10.34 15.56 6.84
N ASN A 83 -11.45 16.16 7.27
CA ASN A 83 -12.59 16.51 6.42
C ASN A 83 -13.22 15.37 5.60
N GLY A 84 -13.13 14.13 6.08
CA GLY A 84 -13.68 12.95 5.40
C GLY A 84 -12.87 12.49 4.18
N ALA A 85 -11.69 13.07 3.95
CA ALA A 85 -10.85 12.74 2.79
C ALA A 85 -10.34 11.29 2.82
N CYS A 86 -10.18 10.67 4.00
CA CYS A 86 -9.82 9.24 4.10
C CYS A 86 -10.77 8.36 3.28
N ARG A 87 -12.09 8.53 3.48
CA ARG A 87 -13.11 7.79 2.76
C ARG A 87 -13.12 8.09 1.26
N GLN A 88 -12.89 9.34 0.88
CA GLN A 88 -12.79 9.74 -0.52
C GLN A 88 -11.60 9.06 -1.20
N VAL A 89 -10.41 9.17 -0.63
CA VAL A 89 -9.18 8.56 -1.16
C VAL A 89 -9.33 7.04 -1.26
N TYR A 90 -9.91 6.40 -0.24
CA TYR A 90 -10.23 4.97 -0.28
C TYR A 90 -11.15 4.61 -1.46
N GLN A 91 -12.23 5.36 -1.66
CA GLN A 91 -13.20 5.11 -2.74
C GLN A 91 -12.60 5.35 -4.12
N GLU A 92 -11.79 6.39 -4.28
CA GLU A 92 -11.07 6.70 -5.53
C GLU A 92 -10.08 5.58 -5.86
N LEU A 93 -9.29 5.14 -4.88
CA LEU A 93 -8.34 4.04 -5.07
C LEU A 93 -9.07 2.73 -5.37
N PHE A 94 -10.13 2.41 -4.65
CA PHE A 94 -10.92 1.21 -4.91
C PHE A 94 -11.54 1.22 -6.31
N ALA A 95 -12.11 2.35 -6.75
CA ALA A 95 -12.67 2.51 -8.09
C ALA A 95 -11.58 2.35 -9.16
N ALA A 96 -10.42 2.98 -8.98
CA ALA A 96 -9.29 2.86 -9.88
C ALA A 96 -8.80 1.41 -9.99
N VAL A 97 -8.63 0.73 -8.86
CA VAL A 97 -8.26 -0.70 -8.82
C VAL A 97 -9.32 -1.56 -9.48
N ARG A 98 -10.61 -1.31 -9.24
CA ARG A 98 -11.74 -2.06 -9.83
C ARG A 98 -11.81 -1.89 -11.35
N ASP A 99 -11.51 -0.70 -11.85
CA ASP A 99 -11.66 -0.36 -13.26
C ASP A 99 -10.34 -0.52 -14.05
N CYS A 100 -9.27 -0.98 -13.42
CA CYS A 100 -7.99 -1.27 -14.06
C CYS A 100 -7.78 -2.78 -14.19
N ALA A 101 -7.72 -3.28 -15.41
CA ALA A 101 -7.32 -4.66 -15.69
C ALA A 101 -5.81 -4.76 -15.93
N HIS A 102 -5.23 -3.78 -16.61
CA HIS A 102 -3.81 -3.74 -16.95
C HIS A 102 -3.30 -2.32 -17.17
N TYR A 103 -2.05 -2.06 -16.78
CA TYR A 103 -1.35 -0.82 -17.07
C TYR A 103 0.16 -1.04 -17.10
N ARG A 104 0.89 -0.09 -17.67
CA ARG A 104 2.34 -0.07 -17.67
C ARG A 104 2.83 1.11 -16.85
N MET A 105 3.80 0.87 -15.97
CA MET A 105 4.44 1.92 -15.19
C MET A 105 5.96 1.88 -15.35
N GLY A 106 6.58 3.05 -15.31
CA GLY A 106 8.03 3.21 -15.30
C GLY A 106 8.53 3.55 -13.90
N LEU A 107 9.68 3.01 -13.51
CA LEU A 107 10.40 3.36 -12.29
C LEU A 107 11.51 4.38 -12.61
N ASN A 108 12.03 5.03 -11.56
CA ASN A 108 13.03 6.09 -11.69
C ASN A 108 14.39 5.62 -12.22
N ASP A 109 14.68 4.31 -12.17
CA ASP A 109 15.86 3.69 -12.74
C ASP A 109 15.72 3.37 -14.25
N GLY A 110 14.57 3.70 -14.85
CA GLY A 110 14.24 3.46 -16.26
C GLY A 110 13.63 2.08 -16.52
N VAL A 111 13.40 1.25 -15.50
CA VAL A 111 12.69 -0.02 -15.64
C VAL A 111 11.21 0.23 -15.91
N GLU A 112 10.65 -0.45 -16.90
CA GLU A 112 9.20 -0.45 -17.16
C GLU A 112 8.60 -1.81 -16.84
N LEU A 113 7.47 -1.78 -16.14
CA LEU A 113 6.73 -2.95 -15.67
C LEU A 113 5.35 -2.98 -16.30
N ASP A 114 4.99 -4.09 -16.92
CA ASP A 114 3.60 -4.39 -17.28
C ASP A 114 2.90 -4.99 -16.06
N ILE A 115 1.83 -4.35 -15.60
CA ILE A 115 1.07 -4.70 -14.41
C ILE A 115 -0.30 -5.20 -14.84
N ALA A 116 -0.67 -6.40 -14.39
CA ALA A 116 -1.98 -6.99 -14.64
C ALA A 116 -2.66 -7.33 -13.32
N ARG A 117 -3.95 -7.00 -13.20
CA ARG A 117 -4.74 -7.35 -12.03
C ARG A 117 -5.14 -8.81 -12.08
N VAL A 118 -4.84 -9.55 -11.03
CA VAL A 118 -5.16 -10.98 -10.91
C VAL A 118 -6.51 -11.18 -10.21
N ALA A 119 -6.70 -10.53 -9.06
CA ALA A 119 -7.91 -10.67 -8.25
C ALA A 119 -8.16 -9.42 -7.40
N VAL A 120 -9.43 -9.19 -7.04
CA VAL A 120 -9.85 -8.19 -6.03
C VAL A 120 -10.88 -8.85 -5.13
N GLU A 121 -10.67 -8.77 -3.83
CA GLU A 121 -11.47 -9.44 -2.81
C GLU A 121 -11.79 -8.44 -1.68
N PRO A 122 -13.00 -8.43 -1.11
CA PRO A 122 -13.28 -7.64 0.08
C PRO A 122 -12.51 -8.19 1.29
N VAL A 123 -12.22 -7.31 2.25
CA VAL A 123 -11.59 -7.66 3.53
C VAL A 123 -12.41 -7.09 4.68
N GLU A 124 -12.73 -7.92 5.65
CA GLU A 124 -13.48 -7.57 6.87
C GLU A 124 -12.49 -7.10 7.96
N LEU A 125 -11.86 -5.94 7.76
CA LEU A 125 -10.97 -5.25 8.70
C LEU A 125 -11.34 -3.76 8.73
N GLY A 126 -11.18 -3.11 9.89
CA GLY A 126 -11.49 -1.68 10.06
C GLY A 126 -12.94 -1.37 9.66
N ASP A 127 -13.13 -0.33 8.85
CA ASP A 127 -14.44 0.05 8.29
C ASP A 127 -14.81 -0.72 7.00
N GLY A 128 -14.11 -1.84 6.76
CA GLY A 128 -14.15 -2.61 5.52
C GLY A 128 -13.03 -2.18 4.56
N GLY A 129 -12.39 -3.16 3.92
CA GLY A 129 -11.26 -2.92 3.03
C GLY A 129 -11.31 -3.80 1.79
N PHE A 130 -10.22 -3.77 1.02
CA PHE A 130 -10.06 -4.69 -0.08
C PHE A 130 -8.61 -5.18 -0.18
N LEU A 131 -8.48 -6.41 -0.68
CA LEU A 131 -7.24 -7.00 -1.10
C LEU A 131 -7.23 -7.06 -2.64
N VAL A 132 -6.13 -6.61 -3.25
CA VAL A 132 -5.89 -6.78 -4.68
C VAL A 132 -4.58 -7.55 -4.91
N ARG A 133 -4.60 -8.49 -5.85
CA ARG A 133 -3.41 -9.20 -6.32
C ARG A 133 -3.01 -8.71 -7.69
N TRP A 134 -1.74 -8.43 -7.87
CA TRP A 134 -1.14 -7.95 -9.11
C TRP A 134 -0.05 -8.89 -9.58
N LEU A 135 0.07 -9.03 -10.90
CA LEU A 135 1.19 -9.66 -11.57
C LEU A 135 1.96 -8.57 -12.33
N SER A 136 3.19 -8.33 -11.92
CA SER A 136 4.12 -7.43 -12.56
C SER A 136 5.10 -8.20 -13.44
N ALA A 137 5.32 -7.74 -14.66
CA ALA A 137 6.19 -8.35 -15.64
C ALA A 137 7.24 -7.36 -16.13
N VAL A 138 8.52 -7.75 -16.03
CA VAL A 138 9.67 -7.07 -16.66
C VAL A 138 10.55 -8.13 -17.30
N ASP A 139 10.79 -8.03 -18.61
CA ASP A 139 11.51 -9.03 -19.40
C ASP A 139 11.02 -10.48 -19.10
N HIS A 140 11.92 -11.33 -18.59
CA HIS A 140 11.66 -12.71 -18.20
C HIS A 140 11.22 -12.87 -16.75
N PHE A 141 11.18 -11.79 -15.96
CA PHE A 141 10.78 -11.83 -14.56
C PHE A 141 9.28 -11.60 -14.41
N ARG A 142 8.70 -12.34 -13.48
CA ARG A 142 7.30 -12.22 -13.07
C ARG A 142 7.27 -12.09 -11.56
N ILE A 143 6.59 -11.07 -11.08
CA ILE A 143 6.54 -10.71 -9.66
C ILE A 143 5.07 -10.62 -9.29
N GLU A 144 4.64 -11.44 -8.35
CA GLU A 144 3.32 -11.34 -7.75
C GLU A 144 3.39 -10.44 -6.52
N THR A 145 2.44 -9.51 -6.41
CA THR A 145 2.29 -8.65 -5.24
C THR A 145 0.84 -8.63 -4.78
N ALA A 146 0.62 -8.42 -3.49
CA ALA A 146 -0.70 -8.27 -2.91
C ALA A 146 -0.77 -6.96 -2.13
N TRP A 147 -1.83 -6.19 -2.34
CA TRP A 147 -2.08 -4.97 -1.56
C TRP A 147 -3.33 -5.17 -0.72
N VAL A 148 -3.30 -4.71 0.53
CA VAL A 148 -4.48 -4.56 1.39
C VAL A 148 -4.61 -3.09 1.76
N ILE A 149 -5.79 -2.55 1.48
CA ILE A 149 -6.12 -1.16 1.78
C ILE A 149 -7.35 -1.14 2.68
N VAL A 150 -7.16 -0.57 3.87
CA VAL A 150 -8.17 -0.55 4.93
C VAL A 150 -8.27 0.86 5.52
N PRO A 151 -9.42 1.54 5.40
CA PRO A 151 -9.77 2.68 6.22
C PRO A 151 -10.23 2.23 7.61
N ALA A 152 -9.87 3.01 8.62
CA ALA A 152 -10.41 2.93 9.97
C ALA A 152 -10.54 4.35 10.51
N ASP A 153 -11.78 4.82 10.68
CA ASP A 153 -12.13 6.21 10.96
C ASP A 153 -11.49 7.18 9.95
N ASP A 154 -10.59 8.05 10.40
CA ASP A 154 -9.91 9.04 9.57
C ASP A 154 -8.51 8.61 9.12
N VAL A 155 -8.14 7.34 9.35
CA VAL A 155 -6.83 6.76 9.00
C VAL A 155 -6.97 5.73 7.89
N LEU A 156 -6.08 5.79 6.89
CA LEU A 156 -5.95 4.79 5.83
C LEU A 156 -4.65 4.01 6.03
N SER A 157 -4.76 2.68 6.23
CA SER A 157 -3.64 1.76 6.17
C SER A 157 -3.55 1.12 4.78
N PHE A 158 -2.35 1.11 4.21
CA PHE A 158 -2.02 0.51 2.92
C PHE A 158 -0.82 -0.41 3.11
N VAL A 159 -0.99 -1.71 2.95
CA VAL A 159 0.09 -2.70 2.99
C VAL A 159 0.26 -3.29 1.59
N ASN A 160 1.46 -3.22 1.02
CA ASN A 160 1.86 -3.92 -0.20
C ASN A 160 2.93 -4.95 0.17
N ALA A 161 2.69 -6.21 -0.18
CA ALA A 161 3.65 -7.28 0.05
C ALA A 161 3.94 -8.08 -1.21
N ARG A 162 5.22 -8.38 -1.39
CA ARG A 162 5.76 -9.46 -2.22
C ARG A 162 6.44 -10.45 -1.27
N VAL A 163 5.76 -11.52 -0.91
CA VAL A 163 6.23 -12.52 0.06
C VAL A 163 5.90 -13.94 -0.43
N PRO A 164 6.66 -14.97 -0.04
CA PRO A 164 6.41 -16.34 -0.50
C PRO A 164 5.07 -16.92 -0.04
N ASP A 165 4.65 -16.62 1.20
CA ASP A 165 3.37 -17.06 1.74
C ASP A 165 2.27 -16.03 1.44
N ALA A 166 1.31 -16.40 0.61
CA ALA A 166 0.19 -15.54 0.24
C ALA A 166 -0.76 -15.21 1.41
N SER A 167 -0.72 -15.95 2.53
CA SER A 167 -1.52 -15.66 3.71
C SER A 167 -0.94 -14.52 4.57
N GLU A 168 0.35 -14.25 4.40
CA GLU A 168 1.10 -13.30 5.22
C GLU A 168 0.57 -11.86 5.07
N ILE A 169 0.13 -11.48 3.87
CA ILE A 169 -0.49 -10.17 3.64
C ILE A 169 -1.72 -9.93 4.53
N HIS A 170 -2.53 -10.96 4.81
CA HIS A 170 -3.68 -10.83 5.69
C HIS A 170 -3.27 -10.66 7.16
N ARG A 171 -2.20 -11.34 7.59
CA ARG A 171 -1.66 -11.19 8.94
C ARG A 171 -1.10 -9.78 9.14
N LEU A 172 -0.27 -9.31 8.22
CA LEU A 172 0.33 -7.97 8.26
C LEU A 172 -0.74 -6.88 8.24
N ALA A 173 -1.75 -7.00 7.37
CA ALA A 173 -2.85 -6.06 7.33
C ALA A 173 -3.65 -6.02 8.65
N ARG A 174 -3.88 -7.17 9.28
CA ARG A 174 -4.54 -7.22 10.59
C ARG A 174 -3.73 -6.50 11.65
N VAL A 175 -2.42 -6.79 11.76
CA VAL A 175 -1.53 -6.10 12.72
C VAL A 175 -1.56 -4.59 12.51
N ALA A 176 -1.46 -4.13 11.25
CA ALA A 176 -1.51 -2.72 10.92
C ALA A 176 -2.82 -2.05 11.33
N VAL A 177 -3.96 -2.70 11.06
CA VAL A 177 -5.29 -2.16 11.37
C VAL A 177 -5.60 -2.20 12.87
N ASP A 178 -5.20 -3.26 13.58
CA ASP A 178 -5.40 -3.38 15.03
C ASP A 178 -4.72 -2.21 15.78
N ARG A 179 -3.52 -1.81 15.35
CA ARG A 179 -2.84 -0.62 15.89
C ARG A 179 -3.61 0.67 15.69
N VAL A 180 -4.27 0.82 14.53
CA VAL A 180 -5.09 1.99 14.23
C VAL A 180 -6.35 1.98 15.11
N VAL A 181 -7.02 0.84 15.23
CA VAL A 181 -8.21 0.66 16.07
C VAL A 181 -7.93 0.92 17.55
N ASP A 182 -6.82 0.40 18.07
CA ASP A 182 -6.40 0.63 19.46
C ASP A 182 -6.14 2.11 19.74
N LEU A 183 -5.65 2.83 18.74
CA LEU A 183 -5.35 4.26 18.82
C LEU A 183 -6.62 5.13 18.76
N THR A 184 -7.57 4.80 17.89
CA THR A 184 -8.82 5.56 17.68
C THR A 184 -9.91 5.18 18.70
N GLY A 185 -9.79 4.02 19.34
CA GLY A 185 -10.78 3.50 20.29
C GLY A 185 -12.06 2.98 19.61
N THR A 186 -12.02 2.71 18.29
CA THR A 186 -13.13 2.16 17.52
C THR A 186 -13.10 0.63 17.55
N SER A 187 -13.67 0.03 18.60
CA SER A 187 -13.84 -1.43 18.74
C SER A 187 -15.12 -1.97 18.10
#